data_AF-A0A3C1CF25-F1
#
_entry.id   AF-A0A3C1CF25-F1
#
_cell.length_a   1.000
_cell.length_b   1.000
_cell.length_c   1.000
_cell.angle_alpha   90.00
_cell.angle_beta   90.00
_cell.angle_gamma   90.00
#
_symmetry.space_group_name_H-M   'P 1'
#
loop_
_entity.id
_entity.type
_entity.pdbx_description
1 polymer ?
#
loop_
_entity_poly.entity_id
_entity_poly.type
_entity_poly.pdbx_seq_one_letter_code
_entity_poly.pdbx_strand_id
1 'polypeptide(L)' 'GNGYYGAYQFSMGTWQGLGYSGLPSQAPPAQQDAGATTLQHEHGWGEWPACAAMLGLD' A
#
# COMPACT_ATOMS: atom_id res chain seq x y z
N GLY A 1 -12.40 0.17 12.32
CA GLY A 1 -11.22 0.23 11.45
C GLY A 1 -11.21 1.57 10.74
N ASN A 2 -10.04 2.12 10.42
CA ASN A 2 -9.89 3.41 9.74
C ASN A 2 -10.03 3.31 8.21
N GLY A 3 -10.47 2.16 7.68
CA GLY A 3 -10.63 1.92 6.24
C GLY A 3 -9.36 1.45 5.53
N TYR A 4 -8.25 1.32 6.25
CA TYR A 4 -6.96 0.88 5.74
C TYR A 4 -6.51 -0.43 6.42
N TYR A 5 -5.70 -1.22 5.72
CA TYR A 5 -5.37 -2.59 6.11
C TYR A 5 -3.90 -2.94 5.87
N GLY A 6 -3.36 -3.84 6.69
CA GLY A 6 -2.01 -4.37 6.54
C GLY A 6 -0.92 -3.39 6.99
N ALA A 7 0.34 -3.79 6.84
CA ALA A 7 1.50 -3.03 7.31
C ALA A 7 1.64 -1.68 6.57
N TYR A 8 1.27 -1.63 5.30
CA TYR A 8 1.40 -0.45 4.45
C TYR A 8 0.11 0.38 4.37
N GLN A 9 -0.88 0.10 5.22
CA GLN A 9 -2.12 0.87 5.26
C GLN A 9 -2.80 0.95 3.87
N PHE A 10 -2.98 -0.17 3.18
CA PHE A 10 -3.69 -0.20 1.90
C PHE A 10 -5.17 0.12 2.08
N SER A 11 -5.75 0.91 1.17
CA SER A 11 -7.21 0.94 1.00
C SER A 11 -7.69 -0.34 0.34
N MET A 12 -8.95 -0.73 0.56
CA MET A 12 -9.52 -1.92 -0.11
C MET A 12 -9.56 -1.75 -1.63
N GLY A 13 -9.84 -0.54 -2.12
CA GLY A 13 -9.88 -0.23 -3.56
C GLY A 13 -8.51 -0.37 -4.21
N THR A 14 -7.46 0.16 -3.57
CA THR A 14 -6.07 0.02 -4.03
C THR A 14 -5.66 -1.45 -4.09
N TRP A 15 -5.97 -2.23 -3.05
CA TRP A 15 -5.65 -3.65 -2.98
C TRP A 15 -6.29 -4.46 -4.11
N GLN A 16 -7.58 -4.20 -4.36
CA GLN A 16 -8.30 -4.82 -5.46
C GLN A 16 -7.81 -4.33 -6.83
N GLY A 17 -7.41 -3.07 -6.94
CA GLY A 17 -6.81 -2.49 -8.14
C GLY A 17 -5.49 -3.15 -8.53
N LEU A 18 -4.68 -3.56 -7.54
CA LEU A 18 -3.47 -4.37 -7.73
C LEU A 18 -3.79 -5.84 -8.12
N GLY A 19 -5.06 -6.23 -8.19
CA GLY A 19 -5.49 -7.58 -8.57
C GLY A 19 -5.48 -8.58 -7.41
N TYR A 20 -5.32 -8.14 -6.17
CA TYR A 20 -5.32 -9.03 -5.01
C TYR A 20 -6.73 -9.24 -4.43
N SER A 21 -6.96 -10.46 -3.95
CA SER A 21 -8.20 -10.85 -3.25
C SER A 21 -8.05 -10.80 -1.73
N GLY A 22 -9.17 -10.78 -1.02
CA GLY A 22 -9.20 -10.79 0.44
C GLY A 22 -8.73 -9.47 1.05
N LEU A 23 -8.45 -9.48 2.37
CA LEU A 23 -7.98 -8.29 3.08
C LEU A 23 -6.45 -8.19 3.05
N PRO A 24 -5.86 -7.00 2.83
CA PRO A 24 -4.41 -6.81 2.90
C PRO A 24 -3.80 -7.31 4.22
N SER A 25 -4.51 -7.10 5.33
CA SER A 25 -4.06 -7.54 6.67
C SER A 25 -4.03 -9.06 6.86
N GLN A 26 -4.65 -9.83 5.97
CA GLN A 26 -4.64 -11.30 5.96
C GLN A 26 -3.66 -11.87 4.93
N ALA A 27 -3.12 -11.02 4.05
CA ALA A 27 -2.17 -11.44 3.03
C ALA A 27 -0.79 -11.70 3.64
N PRO A 28 -0.01 -12.65 3.08
CA PRO A 28 1.38 -12.86 3.50
C PRO A 28 2.18 -11.55 3.43
N PRO A 29 3.13 -11.31 4.35
CA PRO A 29 3.95 -10.10 4.35
C PRO A 29 4.60 -9.82 2.99
N ALA A 30 5.16 -10.84 2.35
CA ALA A 30 5.78 -10.72 1.02
C ALA A 30 4.81 -10.23 -0.07
N GLN A 31 3.51 -10.55 0.04
CA GLN A 31 2.50 -10.06 -0.91
C GLN A 31 2.19 -8.58 -0.64
N GLN A 32 2.18 -8.16 0.62
CA GLN A 32 2.02 -6.75 0.98
C GLN A 32 3.23 -5.91 0.51
N ASP A 33 4.45 -6.44 0.66
CA ASP A 33 5.68 -5.80 0.18
C ASP A 33 5.68 -5.65 -1.34
N ALA A 34 5.27 -6.69 -2.07
CA ALA A 34 5.14 -6.67 -3.52
C ALA A 34 4.11 -5.61 -3.96
N GLY A 35 2.94 -5.59 -3.33
CA GLY A 35 1.91 -4.58 -3.60
C GLY A 35 2.40 -3.16 -3.35
N ALA A 36 3.16 -2.94 -2.28
CA ALA A 36 3.68 -1.62 -1.92
C ALA A 36 4.73 -1.16 -2.94
N THR A 37 5.59 -2.08 -3.39
CA THR A 37 6.61 -1.83 -4.41
C THR A 37 5.96 -1.48 -5.77
N THR A 38 4.93 -2.22 -6.18
CA THR A 38 4.18 -1.93 -7.41
C THR A 38 3.54 -0.54 -7.33
N LEU A 39 2.84 -0.26 -6.23
CA LEU A 39 2.17 1.02 -6.01
C LEU A 39 3.16 2.21 -6.05
N GLN A 40 4.31 2.04 -5.41
CA GLN A 40 5.38 3.04 -5.42
C GLN A 40 5.94 3.27 -6.83
N HIS A 41 6.11 2.21 -7.61
CA HIS A 41 6.60 2.31 -8.98
C HIS A 41 5.58 2.98 -9.93
N GLU A 42 4.29 2.73 -9.74
CA GLU A 42 3.21 3.25 -10.59
C GLU A 42 2.79 4.68 -10.24
N HIS A 43 2.73 5.00 -8.95
CA HIS A 43 2.15 6.25 -8.44
C HIS A 43 3.13 7.10 -7.63
N GLY A 44 4.39 6.67 -7.51
CA GLY A 44 5.36 7.30 -6.62
C GLY A 44 4.93 7.18 -5.16
N TRP A 45 5.28 8.17 -4.36
CA TRP A 45 4.97 8.18 -2.93
C TRP A 45 3.62 8.80 -2.56
N GLY A 46 2.75 9.06 -3.56
CA GLY A 46 1.47 9.76 -3.38
C GLY A 46 0.51 9.08 -2.41
N GLU A 47 0.64 7.76 -2.25
CA GLU A 47 -0.19 6.95 -1.33
C GLU A 47 0.32 6.99 0.12
N TRP A 48 1.54 7.49 0.34
CA TRP A 48 2.15 7.67 1.67
C TRP A 48 2.78 9.07 1.84
N PRO A 49 1.99 10.15 1.79
CA PRO A 49 2.51 11.52 1.80
C PRO A 49 3.31 11.85 3.08
N ALA A 50 2.92 11.28 4.22
CA ALA A 50 3.66 11.45 5.47
C ALA A 50 5.03 10.75 5.45
N CYS A 51 5.10 9.52 4.91
CA CYS A 51 6.37 8.82 4.76
C CYS A 51 7.25 9.46 3.70
N ALA A 52 6.67 9.95 2.59
CA ALA A 52 7.37 10.70 1.56
C ALA A 52 8.07 11.94 2.13
N ALA A 53 7.31 12.76 2.90
CA ALA A 53 7.83 13.97 3.53
C ALA A 53 8.92 13.66 4.58
N MET A 54 8.81 12.55 5.31
CA MET A 54 9.86 12.11 6.25
C MET A 54 11.15 11.67 5.53
N LEU A 55 11.02 11.12 4.33
CA LEU A 55 12.15 10.63 3.53
C LEU A 55 12.69 11.69 2.56
N GLY A 56 12.07 12.87 2.44
CA GLY A 56 12.46 13.93 1.51
C GLY A 56 12.23 13.55 0.04
N LEU A 57 11.14 12.83 -0.22
CA LEU A 57 10.76 12.29 -1.54
C LEU A 57 9.55 13.03 -2.14
N ASP A 58 9.32 14.26 -1.65
CA ASP A 58 8.28 15.21 -2.07
C ASP A 58 8.56 15.89 -3.42
#